data_AF-A0A2M7H7B8-F1
#
_entry.id   AF-A0A2M7H7B8-F1
#
_cell.length_a   1.000
_cell.length_b   1.000
_cell.length_c   1.000
_cell.angle_alpha   90.00
_cell.angle_beta   90.00
_cell.angle_gamma   90.00
#
_symmetry.space_group_name_H-M   'P 1'
#
loop_
_entity.id
_entity.type
_entity.pdbx_description
1 polymer ?
#
loop_
_entity_poly.entity_id
_entity_poly.type
_entity_poly.pdbx_seq_one_letter_code
_entity_poly.pdbx_strand_id
1 'polypeptide(L)'
;MKRWIAISILGILCLGLFLILEYTISELESTKSMLAPMQTELASAQAGLETTKEELNELKVSYNGLLSGHGYTIKDPTYREMMNFIKQDKTDRMQYVEDEYVCQDFAAEVCNNAEEKGIRCAYIIINYPDGGHAIVAFDTIDRGLIYVEPQHDELVKPVIGEHYYQCVTPMSGYYYEEPDYDDTIEKILVIW
;
A
#
# COMPACT_ATOMS: atom_id res chain seq x y z
N MET A 1 64.61 -72.65 9.62
CA MET A 1 64.34 -71.60 8.61
C MET A 1 62.85 -71.22 8.50
N LYS A 2 61.90 -72.15 8.31
CA LYS A 2 60.46 -71.84 8.14
C LYS A 2 59.81 -70.99 9.27
N ARG A 3 60.15 -71.22 10.54
CA ARG A 3 59.65 -70.45 11.70
C ARG A 3 60.07 -68.97 11.69
N TRP A 4 61.32 -68.69 11.31
CA TRP A 4 61.85 -67.32 11.26
C TRP A 4 61.23 -66.51 10.12
N ILE A 5 60.97 -67.15 8.97
CA ILE A 5 60.27 -66.54 7.82
C ILE A 5 58.84 -66.14 8.20
N ALA A 6 58.11 -67.01 8.92
CA ALA A 6 56.74 -66.70 9.37
C ALA A 6 56.68 -65.52 10.36
N ILE A 7 57.67 -65.41 11.27
CA ILE A 7 57.79 -64.28 12.21
C ILE A 7 58.10 -62.98 11.47
N SER A 8 58.99 -63.01 10.48
CA SER A 8 59.31 -61.83 9.65
C SER A 8 58.10 -61.36 8.83
N ILE A 9 57.34 -62.28 8.23
CA ILE A 9 56.12 -61.94 7.49
C ILE A 9 55.08 -61.33 8.42
N LEU A 10 54.86 -61.92 9.60
CA LEU A 10 53.92 -61.41 10.60
C LEU A 10 54.31 -60.00 11.09
N GLY A 11 55.60 -59.73 11.28
CA GLY A 11 56.11 -58.42 11.67
C GLY A 11 55.84 -57.34 10.63
N ILE A 12 56.04 -57.65 9.34
CA ILE A 12 55.74 -56.73 8.22
C ILE A 12 54.23 -56.47 8.13
N LEU A 13 53.42 -57.51 8.31
CA LEU A 13 51.96 -57.41 8.29
C LEU A 13 51.43 -56.57 9.45
N CYS A 14 51.95 -56.75 10.66
CA CYS A 14 51.63 -55.92 11.82
C CYS A 14 52.04 -54.46 11.62
N LEU A 15 53.22 -54.21 11.05
CA LEU A 15 53.70 -52.85 10.77
C LEU A 15 52.82 -52.17 9.70
N GLY A 16 52.46 -52.88 8.64
CA GLY A 16 51.54 -52.38 7.62
C GLY A 16 50.16 -52.07 8.18
N LEU A 17 49.62 -52.94 9.04
CA LEU A 17 48.34 -52.72 9.71
C LEU A 17 48.38 -51.49 10.64
N PHE A 18 49.49 -51.30 11.35
CA PHE A 18 49.71 -50.16 12.23
C PHE A 18 49.76 -48.84 11.46
N LEU A 19 50.47 -48.78 10.33
CA LEU A 19 50.53 -47.60 9.46
C LEU A 19 49.16 -47.25 8.86
N ILE A 20 48.38 -48.26 8.44
CA ILE A 20 47.01 -48.06 7.96
C ILE A 20 46.13 -47.49 9.08
N LEU A 21 46.26 -48.02 10.30
CA LEU A 21 45.51 -47.55 11.46
C LEU A 21 45.83 -46.08 11.77
N GLU A 22 47.11 -45.70 11.82
CA GLU A 22 47.54 -44.30 12.04
C GLU A 22 46.99 -43.36 10.96
N TYR A 23 47.05 -43.76 9.69
CA TYR A 23 46.50 -42.98 8.58
C TYR A 23 44.98 -42.78 8.73
N THR A 24 44.24 -43.85 9.06
CA THR A 24 42.78 -43.75 9.26
C THR A 24 42.39 -42.90 10.46
N ILE A 25 43.18 -42.91 11.53
CA ILE A 25 42.97 -42.04 12.70
C ILE A 25 43.17 -40.57 12.31
N SER A 26 44.22 -40.27 11.54
CA SER A 26 44.49 -38.91 11.07
C SER A 26 43.37 -38.36 10.16
N GLU A 27 42.88 -39.18 9.21
CA GLU A 27 41.72 -38.84 8.37
C GLU A 27 40.45 -38.63 9.21
N LEU A 28 40.21 -39.47 10.21
CA LEU A 28 39.05 -39.34 11.11
C LEU A 28 39.11 -38.05 11.93
N GLU A 29 40.29 -37.69 12.44
CA GLU A 29 40.48 -36.44 13.19
C GLU A 29 40.30 -35.21 12.28
N SER A 30 40.84 -35.26 11.06
CA SER A 30 40.67 -34.21 10.05
C SER A 30 39.20 -34.01 9.69
N THR A 31 38.49 -35.08 9.33
CA THR A 31 37.06 -35.02 8.99
C THR A 31 36.20 -34.54 10.16
N LYS A 32 36.49 -34.97 11.39
CA LYS A 32 35.80 -34.49 12.60
C LYS A 32 36.06 -33.01 12.85
N SER A 33 37.28 -32.53 12.59
CA SER A 33 37.63 -31.11 12.71
C SER A 33 36.88 -30.25 11.69
N MET A 34 36.62 -30.76 10.48
CA MET A 34 35.84 -30.06 9.45
C MET A 34 34.32 -30.14 9.65
N LEU A 35 33.83 -31.15 10.37
CA LEU A 35 32.39 -31.34 10.60
C LEU A 35 31.77 -30.25 11.48
N ALA A 36 32.46 -29.86 12.56
CA ALA A 36 31.97 -28.85 13.48
C ALA A 36 31.71 -27.47 12.82
N PRO A 37 32.64 -26.88 12.04
CA PRO A 37 32.39 -25.61 11.36
C PRO A 37 31.29 -25.74 10.29
N MET A 38 31.21 -26.87 9.57
CA MET A 38 30.12 -27.10 8.61
C MET A 38 28.74 -27.15 9.30
N GLN A 39 28.64 -27.75 10.50
CA GLN A 39 27.40 -27.75 11.26
C GLN A 39 27.01 -26.35 11.73
N THR A 40 27.98 -25.53 12.16
CA THR A 40 27.73 -24.13 12.53
C THR A 40 27.27 -23.30 11.34
N GLU A 41 27.93 -23.45 10.18
CA GLU A 41 27.56 -22.76 8.95
C GLU A 41 26.16 -23.16 8.47
N LEU A 42 25.83 -24.46 8.54
CA LEU A 42 24.49 -24.96 8.22
C LEU A 42 23.42 -24.37 9.13
N ALA A 43 23.67 -24.31 10.44
CA ALA A 43 22.74 -23.71 11.39
C ALA A 43 22.53 -22.21 11.11
N SER A 44 23.60 -21.48 10.76
CA SER A 44 23.51 -20.07 10.38
C SER A 44 22.73 -19.88 9.08
N ALA A 45 22.94 -20.73 8.08
CA ALA A 45 22.22 -20.67 6.81
C ALA A 45 20.73 -20.98 7.00
N GLN A 46 20.40 -21.96 7.86
CA GLN A 46 19.02 -22.27 8.22
C GLN A 46 18.32 -21.11 8.92
N ALA A 47 19.00 -20.44 9.87
CA ALA A 47 18.44 -19.25 10.52
C ALA A 47 18.17 -18.12 9.51
N GLY A 48 19.12 -17.85 8.60
CA GLY A 48 18.92 -16.85 7.55
C GLY A 48 17.78 -17.18 6.57
N LEU A 49 17.56 -18.47 6.30
CA LEU A 49 16.45 -18.93 5.47
C LEU A 49 15.09 -18.66 6.14
N GLU A 50 14.97 -18.89 7.46
CA GLU A 50 13.75 -18.58 8.18
C GLU A 50 13.47 -17.08 8.22
N THR A 51 14.48 -16.24 8.46
CA THR A 51 14.34 -14.78 8.38
C THR A 51 13.87 -14.33 6.99
N THR A 52 14.48 -14.85 5.93
CA THR A 52 14.09 -14.50 4.55
C THR A 52 12.64 -14.92 4.25
N LYS A 53 12.17 -16.06 4.80
CA LYS A 53 10.78 -16.50 4.65
C LYS A 53 9.80 -15.55 5.36
N GLU A 54 10.16 -15.06 6.54
CA GLU A 54 9.36 -14.08 7.29
C GLU A 54 9.26 -12.76 6.52
N GLU A 55 10.38 -12.21 6.05
CA GLU A 55 10.41 -11.00 5.21
C GLU A 55 9.58 -11.16 3.94
N LEU A 56 9.65 -12.33 3.29
CA LEU A 56 8.84 -12.63 2.10
C LEU A 56 7.34 -12.67 2.44
N ASN A 57 6.98 -13.17 3.61
CA ASN A 57 5.58 -13.20 4.04
C ASN A 57 5.04 -11.80 4.31
N GLU A 58 5.82 -10.95 4.98
CA GLU A 58 5.48 -9.53 5.19
C GLU A 58 5.34 -8.78 3.85
N LEU A 59 6.27 -9.00 2.92
CA LEU A 59 6.21 -8.40 1.59
C LEU A 59 4.96 -8.84 0.81
N LYS A 60 4.55 -10.11 0.93
CA LYS A 60 3.29 -10.60 0.33
C LYS A 60 2.06 -9.93 0.94
N VAL A 61 2.04 -9.73 2.27
CA VAL A 61 0.96 -9.00 2.94
C VAL A 61 0.91 -7.55 2.42
N SER A 62 2.06 -6.88 2.33
CA SER A 62 2.16 -5.52 1.77
C SER A 62 1.69 -5.47 0.32
N TYR A 63 2.12 -6.40 -0.53
CA TYR A 63 1.72 -6.50 -1.93
C TYR A 63 0.21 -6.75 -2.10
N ASN A 64 -0.36 -7.65 -1.30
CA ASN A 64 -1.80 -7.89 -1.30
C ASN A 64 -2.58 -6.66 -0.82
N GLY A 65 -2.06 -5.93 0.18
CA GLY A 65 -2.63 -4.65 0.61
C GLY A 65 -2.61 -3.60 -0.51
N LEU A 66 -1.53 -3.55 -1.29
CA LEU A 66 -1.38 -2.68 -2.46
C LEU A 66 -2.37 -3.01 -3.59
N LEU A 67 -2.60 -4.30 -3.84
CA LEU A 67 -3.61 -4.77 -4.81
C LEU A 67 -5.05 -4.54 -4.34
N SER A 68 -5.28 -4.54 -3.03
CA SER A 68 -6.61 -4.35 -2.42
C SER A 68 -6.98 -2.87 -2.26
N GLY A 69 -6.17 -1.94 -2.80
CA GLY A 69 -6.45 -0.49 -2.79
C GLY A 69 -5.99 0.25 -1.52
N HIS A 70 -5.56 -0.45 -0.48
CA HIS A 70 -5.12 0.15 0.78
C HIS A 70 -3.67 0.67 0.79
N GLY A 71 -3.00 0.79 -0.37
CA GLY A 71 -1.63 1.28 -0.42
C GLY A 71 -1.21 1.80 -1.79
N TYR A 72 -0.91 3.11 -1.86
CA TYR A 72 -0.13 3.81 -2.89
C TYR A 72 -0.55 3.69 -4.38
N THR A 73 -1.63 3.00 -4.71
CA THR A 73 -2.17 2.91 -6.09
C THR A 73 -3.26 3.93 -6.38
N ILE A 74 -3.66 4.74 -5.40
CA ILE A 74 -4.52 5.90 -5.57
C ILE A 74 -3.67 7.03 -6.19
N LYS A 75 -4.03 7.47 -7.40
CA LYS A 75 -3.27 8.47 -8.15
C LYS A 75 -4.07 9.74 -8.39
N ASP A 76 -3.36 10.86 -8.47
CA ASP A 76 -3.90 12.11 -8.99
C ASP A 76 -4.32 11.90 -10.46
N PRO A 77 -5.59 12.15 -10.82
CA PRO A 77 -6.09 11.93 -12.18
C PRO A 77 -5.66 13.07 -13.12
N THR A 78 -5.73 12.85 -14.44
CA THR A 78 -5.89 13.98 -15.37
C THR A 78 -7.29 14.57 -15.25
N TYR A 79 -7.48 15.84 -15.65
CA TYR A 79 -8.79 16.47 -15.70
C TYR A 79 -9.80 15.63 -16.49
N ARG A 80 -9.36 15.03 -17.61
CA ARG A 80 -10.21 14.17 -18.42
C ARG A 80 -10.60 12.87 -17.70
N GLU A 81 -9.68 12.23 -16.99
CA GLU A 81 -9.99 11.03 -16.19
C GLU A 81 -10.98 11.37 -15.07
N MET A 82 -10.78 12.49 -14.38
CA MET A 82 -11.68 12.99 -13.33
C MET A 82 -13.09 13.28 -13.87
N MET A 83 -13.23 14.05 -14.96
CA MET A 83 -14.54 14.31 -15.56
C MET A 83 -15.24 13.03 -16.06
N ASN A 84 -14.47 12.06 -16.56
CA ASN A 84 -15.02 10.77 -16.97
C ASN A 84 -15.49 9.95 -15.77
N PHE A 85 -14.79 10.04 -14.63
CA PHE A 85 -15.19 9.40 -13.38
C PHE A 85 -16.49 10.00 -12.85
N ILE A 86 -16.53 11.33 -12.67
CA ILE A 86 -17.72 12.05 -12.18
C ILE A 86 -18.95 11.69 -13.02
N LYS A 87 -18.84 11.73 -14.35
CA LYS A 87 -19.95 11.35 -15.25
C LYS A 87 -20.44 9.89 -15.11
N GLN A 88 -19.59 8.97 -14.66
CA GLN A 88 -19.91 7.54 -14.51
C GLN A 88 -20.41 7.19 -13.11
N ASP A 89 -19.95 7.94 -12.12
CA ASP A 89 -20.48 7.93 -10.77
C ASP A 89 -21.99 8.24 -10.81
N LYS A 90 -22.74 7.75 -9.82
CA LYS A 90 -24.20 7.88 -9.78
C LYS A 90 -24.68 8.53 -8.48
N THR A 91 -23.76 9.07 -7.68
CA THR A 91 -24.09 9.68 -6.40
C THR A 91 -25.02 10.88 -6.61
N ASP A 92 -24.87 11.61 -7.72
CA ASP A 92 -25.77 12.67 -8.20
C ASP A 92 -27.24 12.27 -8.34
N ARG A 93 -27.53 10.96 -8.43
CA ARG A 93 -28.90 10.42 -8.56
C ARG A 93 -29.54 10.05 -7.23
N MET A 94 -28.78 10.10 -6.15
CA MET A 94 -29.28 9.84 -4.82
C MET A 94 -30.14 11.02 -4.35
N GLN A 95 -31.15 10.72 -3.53
CA GLN A 95 -32.02 11.75 -3.00
C GLN A 95 -31.43 12.28 -1.70
N TYR A 96 -31.36 13.62 -1.57
CA TYR A 96 -31.08 14.24 -0.28
C TYR A 96 -32.20 13.93 0.71
N VAL A 97 -31.83 13.38 1.87
CA VAL A 97 -32.74 13.11 2.98
C VAL A 97 -32.17 13.78 4.21
N GLU A 98 -32.87 14.79 4.72
CA GLU A 98 -32.47 15.50 5.94
C GLU A 98 -32.27 14.49 7.09
N ASP A 99 -31.20 14.69 7.86
CA ASP A 99 -30.76 13.83 8.96
C ASP A 99 -30.39 12.36 8.62
N GLU A 100 -30.51 11.93 7.35
CA GLU A 100 -30.19 10.55 6.93
C GLU A 100 -29.13 10.43 5.82
N TYR A 101 -29.21 11.28 4.79
CA TYR A 101 -28.32 11.27 3.63
C TYR A 101 -28.15 12.70 3.12
N VAL A 102 -27.12 13.37 3.64
CA VAL A 102 -26.88 14.81 3.45
C VAL A 102 -25.58 15.04 2.69
N CYS A 103 -25.19 16.30 2.48
CA CYS A 103 -24.00 16.67 1.68
C CYS A 103 -22.73 15.91 2.09
N GLN A 104 -22.58 15.61 3.38
CA GLN A 104 -21.47 14.83 3.91
C GLN A 104 -21.43 13.41 3.36
N ASP A 105 -22.58 12.75 3.25
CA ASP A 105 -22.71 11.40 2.71
C ASP A 105 -22.46 11.37 1.20
N PHE A 106 -22.97 12.35 0.46
CA PHE A 106 -22.67 12.49 -0.98
C PHE A 106 -21.16 12.64 -1.22
N ALA A 107 -20.50 13.54 -0.49
CA ALA A 107 -19.06 13.77 -0.64
C ALA A 107 -18.24 12.53 -0.23
N ALA A 108 -18.64 11.84 0.84
CA ALA A 108 -17.99 10.61 1.28
C ALA A 108 -18.14 9.48 0.25
N GLU A 109 -19.34 9.30 -0.31
CA GLU A 109 -19.62 8.27 -1.32
C GLU A 109 -18.80 8.49 -2.59
N VAL A 110 -18.71 9.73 -3.10
CA VAL A 110 -17.87 10.06 -4.26
C VAL A 110 -16.39 9.78 -3.98
N CYS A 111 -15.88 10.12 -2.78
CA CYS A 111 -14.51 9.79 -2.38
C CYS A 111 -14.26 8.27 -2.38
N ASN A 112 -15.18 7.49 -1.79
CA ASN A 112 -15.08 6.03 -1.74
C ASN A 112 -15.10 5.42 -3.15
N ASN A 113 -16.03 5.87 -4.00
CA ASN A 113 -16.12 5.41 -5.39
C ASN A 113 -14.88 5.79 -6.21
N ALA A 114 -14.28 6.95 -5.96
CA ALA A 114 -13.02 7.35 -6.58
C ALA A 114 -11.87 6.44 -6.15
N GLU A 115 -11.76 6.12 -4.86
CA GLU A 115 -10.78 5.20 -4.30
C GLU A 115 -10.89 3.80 -4.93
N GLU A 116 -12.11 3.27 -5.11
CA GLU A 116 -12.34 2.00 -5.82
C GLU A 116 -11.85 2.03 -7.29
N LYS A 117 -11.75 3.21 -7.90
CA LYS A 117 -11.16 3.41 -9.24
C LYS A 117 -9.67 3.75 -9.21
N GLY A 118 -9.05 3.79 -8.03
CA GLY A 118 -7.66 4.22 -7.84
C GLY A 118 -7.44 5.71 -8.14
N ILE A 119 -8.47 6.53 -7.97
CA ILE A 119 -8.43 7.98 -8.20
C ILE A 119 -8.36 8.69 -6.86
N ARG A 120 -7.38 9.59 -6.70
CA ARG A 120 -7.24 10.41 -5.49
C ARG A 120 -8.31 11.49 -5.47
N CYS A 121 -9.12 11.47 -4.42
CA CYS A 121 -10.19 12.41 -4.17
C CYS A 121 -10.02 13.02 -2.78
N ALA A 122 -10.16 14.34 -2.65
CA ALA A 122 -10.18 15.04 -1.39
C ALA A 122 -11.63 15.26 -0.95
N TYR A 123 -11.89 15.03 0.34
CA TYR A 123 -13.09 15.48 1.01
C TYR A 123 -12.92 16.94 1.46
N ILE A 124 -13.85 17.81 1.08
CA ILE A 124 -13.75 19.24 1.33
C ILE A 124 -14.85 19.66 2.30
N ILE A 125 -14.45 20.39 3.35
CA ILE A 125 -15.40 21.06 4.24
C ILE A 125 -15.32 22.57 3.98
N ILE A 126 -16.46 23.16 3.68
CA ILE A 126 -16.65 24.60 3.55
C ILE A 126 -17.44 25.05 4.78
N ASN A 127 -16.91 26.03 5.51
CA ASN A 127 -17.61 26.59 6.67
C ASN A 127 -18.22 27.95 6.30
N TYR A 128 -19.44 28.15 6.77
CA TYR A 128 -20.20 29.41 6.74
C TYR A 128 -20.38 29.93 8.17
N PRO A 129 -20.83 31.18 8.38
CA PRO A 129 -21.06 31.72 9.72
C PRO A 129 -21.99 30.86 10.59
N ASP A 130 -23.08 30.37 9.99
CA ASP A 130 -24.13 29.61 10.69
C ASP A 130 -24.29 28.17 10.17
N GLY A 131 -23.26 27.61 9.54
CA GLY A 131 -23.33 26.26 8.99
C GLY A 131 -22.09 25.82 8.21
N GLY A 132 -22.29 24.92 7.26
CA GLY A 132 -21.24 24.46 6.38
C GLY A 132 -21.76 23.54 5.29
N HIS A 133 -20.87 23.17 4.40
CA HIS A 133 -21.16 22.30 3.27
C HIS A 133 -20.00 21.36 2.99
N ALA A 134 -20.30 20.19 2.44
CA ALA A 134 -19.31 19.20 2.07
C ALA A 134 -19.33 18.97 0.56
N ILE A 135 -18.16 19.06 -0.06
CA ILE A 135 -17.95 18.80 -1.48
C ILE A 135 -16.70 17.94 -1.68
N VAL A 136 -16.34 17.67 -2.93
CA VAL A 136 -15.11 16.94 -3.26
C VAL A 136 -14.15 17.78 -4.09
N ALA A 137 -12.88 17.40 -4.10
CA ALA A 137 -11.91 17.95 -5.03
C ALA A 137 -10.91 16.91 -5.55
N PHE A 138 -10.33 17.17 -6.71
CA PHE A 138 -9.32 16.32 -7.33
C PHE A 138 -8.12 17.18 -7.69
N ASP A 139 -6.92 16.83 -7.19
CA ASP A 139 -5.69 17.47 -7.64
C ASP A 139 -5.31 16.89 -8.99
N THR A 140 -5.68 17.58 -10.06
CA THR A 140 -5.45 17.07 -11.41
C THR A 140 -4.03 17.39 -11.86
N ILE A 141 -3.35 16.41 -12.45
CA ILE A 141 -1.94 16.57 -12.85
C ILE A 141 -1.72 17.60 -13.96
N ASP A 142 -2.78 17.99 -14.68
CA ASP A 142 -2.73 18.88 -15.84
C ASP A 142 -3.51 20.19 -15.67
N ARG A 143 -4.36 20.33 -14.63
CA ARG A 143 -5.13 21.57 -14.37
C ARG A 143 -5.16 22.01 -12.89
N GLY A 144 -4.42 21.33 -12.02
CA GLY A 144 -4.39 21.59 -10.58
C GLY A 144 -5.68 21.15 -9.89
N LEU A 145 -5.93 21.69 -8.70
CA LEU A 145 -7.06 21.33 -7.86
C LEU A 145 -8.40 21.80 -8.46
N ILE A 146 -9.32 20.85 -8.66
CA ILE A 146 -10.67 21.09 -9.19
C ILE A 146 -11.69 20.66 -8.15
N TYR A 147 -12.61 21.57 -7.79
CA TYR A 147 -13.71 21.28 -6.87
C TYR A 147 -14.98 20.88 -7.63
N VAL A 148 -15.72 19.93 -7.09
CA VAL A 148 -16.96 19.40 -7.67
C VAL A 148 -18.03 19.29 -6.59
N GLU A 149 -19.24 19.78 -6.89
CA GLU A 149 -20.44 19.59 -6.09
C GLU A 149 -21.00 18.17 -6.34
N PRO A 150 -20.90 17.25 -5.37
CA PRO A 150 -21.22 15.84 -5.58
C PRO A 150 -22.72 15.55 -5.75
N GLN A 151 -23.61 16.45 -5.35
CA GLN A 151 -25.06 16.25 -5.52
C GLN A 151 -25.53 16.52 -6.96
N HIS A 152 -24.74 17.25 -7.76
CA HIS A 152 -25.17 17.71 -9.09
C HIS A 152 -24.08 17.58 -10.18
N ASP A 153 -22.91 17.05 -9.85
CA ASP A 153 -21.73 16.93 -10.73
C ASP A 153 -21.20 18.27 -11.27
N GLU A 154 -21.48 19.38 -10.59
CA GLU A 154 -21.14 20.71 -11.07
C GLU A 154 -19.76 21.16 -10.58
N LEU A 155 -19.04 21.90 -11.43
CA LEU A 155 -17.74 22.45 -11.05
C LEU A 155 -17.93 23.65 -10.12
N VAL A 156 -17.10 23.74 -9.10
CA VAL A 156 -17.14 24.85 -8.13
C VAL A 156 -15.80 25.56 -8.11
N LYS A 157 -15.81 26.87 -7.91
CA LYS A 157 -14.61 27.69 -7.68
C LYS A 157 -14.77 28.46 -6.37
N PRO A 158 -14.68 27.78 -5.22
CA PRO A 158 -14.93 28.41 -3.94
C PRO A 158 -13.87 29.48 -3.65
N VAL A 159 -14.31 30.65 -3.19
CA VAL A 159 -13.46 31.79 -2.82
C VAL A 159 -13.84 32.26 -1.42
N ILE A 160 -12.87 32.33 -0.50
CA ILE A 160 -13.11 32.84 0.85
C ILE A 160 -13.60 34.29 0.77
N GLY A 161 -14.70 34.59 1.45
CA GLY A 161 -15.37 35.89 1.47
C GLY A 161 -16.46 36.07 0.40
N GLU A 162 -16.61 35.12 -0.53
CA GLU A 162 -17.72 35.10 -1.49
C GLU A 162 -18.81 34.12 -1.04
N HIS A 163 -20.03 34.30 -1.55
CA HIS A 163 -21.15 33.39 -1.32
C HIS A 163 -20.95 32.08 -2.11
N TYR A 164 -21.18 30.94 -1.47
CA TYR A 164 -20.97 29.64 -2.10
C TYR A 164 -21.86 29.44 -3.34
N TYR A 165 -23.14 29.81 -3.30
CA TYR A 165 -24.07 29.66 -4.43
C TYR A 165 -23.58 30.39 -5.70
N GLN A 166 -22.78 31.45 -5.55
CA GLN A 166 -22.17 32.21 -6.66
C GLN A 166 -20.89 31.56 -7.21
N CYS A 167 -20.29 30.65 -6.45
CA CYS A 167 -19.06 29.96 -6.81
C CYS A 167 -19.29 28.71 -7.66
N VAL A 168 -20.53 28.20 -7.71
CA VAL A 168 -20.92 27.05 -8.52
C VAL A 168 -20.98 27.48 -10.00
N THR A 169 -20.48 26.63 -10.90
CA THR A 169 -20.62 26.80 -12.35
C THR A 169 -21.81 25.97 -12.82
N PRO A 170 -23.02 26.56 -12.86
CA PRO A 170 -24.23 25.80 -13.13
C PRO A 170 -24.26 25.29 -14.58
N MET A 171 -25.08 24.28 -14.82
CA MET A 171 -25.44 23.87 -16.18
C MET A 171 -26.02 25.06 -16.99
N SER A 172 -25.77 25.06 -18.31
CA SER A 172 -26.23 26.14 -19.19
C SER A 172 -27.73 26.39 -19.07
N GLY A 173 -28.11 27.60 -18.66
CA GLY A 173 -29.50 28.01 -18.49
C GLY A 173 -30.08 27.77 -17.09
N TYR A 174 -29.26 27.27 -16.16
CA TYR A 174 -29.58 27.17 -14.74
C TYR A 174 -28.84 28.26 -13.95
N TYR A 175 -29.46 28.72 -12.87
CA TYR A 175 -28.90 29.68 -11.93
C TYR A 175 -29.32 29.25 -10.53
N TYR A 176 -28.40 29.35 -9.56
CA TYR A 176 -28.75 29.15 -8.16
C TYR A 176 -29.42 30.40 -7.60
N GLU A 177 -30.50 30.21 -6.86
CA GLU A 177 -31.11 31.27 -6.07
C GLU A 177 -30.28 31.50 -4.81
N GLU A 178 -30.30 32.74 -4.33
CA GLU A 178 -29.67 33.09 -3.05
C GLU A 178 -30.37 32.31 -1.92
N PRO A 179 -29.62 31.59 -1.07
CA PRO A 179 -30.19 30.86 0.05
C PRO A 179 -30.78 31.81 1.10
N ASP A 180 -31.64 31.29 1.98
CA ASP A 180 -32.23 32.06 3.10
C ASP A 180 -31.31 32.17 4.33
N TYR A 181 -30.06 31.69 4.20
CA TYR A 181 -29.00 31.76 5.19
C TYR A 181 -27.72 32.35 4.58
N ASP A 182 -26.81 32.82 5.44
CA ASP A 182 -25.52 33.35 5.00
C ASP A 182 -24.55 32.21 4.67
N ASP A 183 -24.29 32.01 3.38
CA ASP A 183 -23.35 31.02 2.85
C ASP A 183 -22.00 31.64 2.44
N THR A 184 -21.64 32.80 3.04
CA THR A 184 -20.31 33.40 2.87
C THR A 184 -19.24 32.42 3.31
N ILE A 185 -18.32 32.08 2.41
CA ILE A 185 -17.26 31.10 2.70
C ILE A 185 -16.24 31.73 3.67
N GLU A 186 -16.18 31.25 4.91
CA GLU A 186 -15.19 31.71 5.88
C GLU A 186 -13.90 30.86 5.84
N LYS A 187 -14.04 29.57 5.54
CA LYS A 187 -12.94 28.61 5.55
C LYS A 187 -13.19 27.46 4.59
N ILE A 188 -12.12 27.02 3.94
CA ILE A 188 -12.09 25.80 3.13
C ILE A 188 -11.04 24.87 3.74
N LEU A 189 -11.46 23.67 4.15
CA LEU A 189 -10.59 22.61 4.65
C LEU A 189 -10.52 21.50 3.61
N VAL A 190 -9.30 21.15 3.20
CA VAL A 190 -9.03 20.05 2.26
C VAL A 190 -8.53 18.85 3.06
N ILE A 191 -9.19 17.70 2.93
CA ILE A 191 -8.86 16.45 3.61
C ILE A 191 -8.57 15.38 2.54
N TRP A 192 -7.41 14.73 2.63
CA TRP A 192 -6.93 13.71 1.69
C TRP A 192 -6.97 12.32 2.30
#